data_AF-A0A148N723-F1
#
_entry.id   AF-A0A148N723-F1
#
_cell.length_a   1.000
_cell.length_b   1.000
_cell.length_c   1.000
_cell.angle_alpha   90.00
_cell.angle_beta   90.00
_cell.angle_gamma   90.00
#
_symmetry.space_group_name_H-M   'P 1'
#
loop_
_entity.id
_entity.type
_entity.pdbx_description
1 polymer ?
#
loop_
_entity_poly.entity_id
_entity_poly.type
_entity_poly.pdbx_seq_one_letter_code
_entity_poly.pdbx_strand_id
1 'polypeptide(L)'
;MKHWFIFALVSLSLPVAAQPPGMTEQDMQRMMENAQKMQECMQGIDQAAIEPIEAKSREFEQKVKALCLAGKRDEAQKLAIQFGREMAANETVKKIQQCSKIMQGMMPRMNVPSPQELKEHHICDNY
;
A
#
# COMPACT_ATOMS: atom_id res chain seq x y z
N MET A 1 24.44 48.26 35.99
CA MET A 1 23.83 47.54 37.14
C MET A 1 23.16 46.29 36.57
N LYS A 2 23.79 45.11 36.54
CA LYS A 2 24.18 44.23 37.66
C LYS A 2 22.95 43.48 38.23
N HIS A 3 22.77 42.26 37.71
CA HIS A 3 22.23 41.03 38.35
C HIS A 3 20.79 40.60 38.06
N TRP A 4 20.68 39.52 37.28
CA TRP A 4 20.28 38.21 37.81
C TRP A 4 20.79 37.09 36.87
N PHE A 5 21.95 36.50 37.14
CA PHE A 5 22.11 35.13 37.66
C PHE A 5 21.11 34.07 37.14
N ILE A 6 21.60 33.26 36.18
CA ILE A 6 21.59 31.78 36.16
C ILE A 6 20.35 31.08 36.71
N PHE A 7 19.60 30.36 35.85
CA PHE A 7 19.16 28.99 36.18
C PHE A 7 18.67 28.18 34.96
N ALA A 8 19.08 26.90 34.92
CA ALA A 8 18.58 25.75 34.17
C ALA A 8 18.59 25.82 32.63
N LEU A 9 19.48 25.12 31.91
CA LEU A 9 19.58 23.66 31.80
C LEU A 9 18.26 23.02 31.32
N VAL A 10 17.96 23.14 30.02
CA VAL A 10 17.03 22.24 29.32
C VAL A 10 17.83 21.56 28.20
N SER A 11 18.21 20.34 28.52
CA SER A 11 18.71 19.27 27.68
C SER A 11 18.05 19.20 26.30
N LEU A 12 18.82 19.52 25.24
CA LEU A 12 18.60 18.93 23.92
C LEU A 12 19.24 17.53 23.93
N SER A 13 18.56 16.57 24.55
CA SER A 13 18.73 15.17 24.17
C SER A 13 18.14 15.05 22.77
N LEU A 14 18.98 15.04 21.75
CA LEU A 14 18.59 14.52 20.44
C LEU A 14 18.07 13.10 20.69
N PRO A 15 16.84 12.75 20.30
CA PRO A 15 16.49 11.35 20.21
C PRO A 15 17.45 10.74 19.19
N VAL A 16 18.36 9.88 19.66
CA VAL A 16 19.05 8.92 18.79
C VAL A 16 17.93 8.25 18.02
N ALA A 17 17.87 8.50 16.71
CA ALA A 17 16.96 7.81 15.82
C ALA A 17 17.24 6.32 16.03
N ALA A 18 16.31 5.63 16.70
CA ALA A 18 16.37 4.19 16.88
C ALA A 18 16.36 3.59 15.47
N GLN A 19 17.55 3.24 14.97
CA GLN A 19 17.67 2.48 13.75
C GLN A 19 16.87 1.20 13.98
N PRO A 20 15.90 0.86 13.10
CA PRO A 20 15.18 -0.39 13.23
C PRO A 20 16.23 -1.53 13.33
N PRO A 21 16.16 -2.37 14.38
CA PRO A 21 17.17 -3.40 14.59
C PRO A 21 17.21 -4.32 13.37
N GLY A 22 18.38 -4.40 12.72
CA GLY A 22 18.62 -5.29 11.58
C GLY A 22 18.69 -4.66 10.18
N MET A 23 18.60 -3.33 10.02
CA MET A 23 18.92 -2.68 8.73
C MET A 23 20.32 -2.06 8.73
N THR A 24 21.09 -2.35 7.69
CA THR A 24 22.39 -1.70 7.46
C THR A 24 22.22 -0.30 6.85
N GLU A 25 23.24 0.56 6.93
CA GLU A 25 23.24 1.84 6.20
C GLU A 25 23.09 1.64 4.68
N GLN A 26 23.65 0.54 4.15
CA GLN A 26 23.51 0.16 2.75
C GLN A 26 22.05 -0.19 2.39
N ASP A 27 21.32 -0.85 3.29
CA ASP A 27 19.89 -1.12 3.11
C ASP A 27 19.07 0.17 3.11
N MET A 28 19.44 1.14 3.96
CA MET A 28 18.79 2.45 4.03
C MET A 28 19.02 3.27 2.75
N GLN A 29 20.24 3.27 2.21
CA GLN A 29 20.54 3.92 0.93
C GLN A 29 19.75 3.28 -0.22
N ARG A 30 19.71 1.94 -0.29
CA ARG A 30 18.95 1.22 -1.30
C ARG A 30 17.44 1.50 -1.18
N MET A 31 16.93 1.69 0.03
CA MET A 31 15.54 2.12 0.26
C MET A 31 15.26 3.49 -0.35
N MET A 32 16.14 4.45 -0.09
CA MET A 32 15.99 5.82 -0.59
C MET A 32 16.04 5.84 -2.13
N GLU A 33 16.96 5.10 -2.75
CA GLU A 33 17.06 4.98 -4.20
C GLU A 33 15.79 4.33 -4.81
N ASN A 34 15.30 3.25 -4.21
CA ASN A 34 14.07 2.59 -4.67
C ASN A 34 12.82 3.47 -4.49
N ALA A 35 12.77 4.27 -3.42
CA ALA A 35 11.70 5.24 -3.20
C ALA A 35 11.69 6.33 -4.27
N GLN A 36 12.87 6.85 -4.66
CA GLN A 36 13.00 7.80 -5.76
C GLN A 36 12.53 7.20 -7.08
N LYS A 37 12.99 5.99 -7.42
CA LYS A 37 12.55 5.27 -8.64
C LYS A 37 11.04 5.02 -8.66
N MET A 38 10.45 4.70 -7.50
CA MET A 38 9.00 4.56 -7.37
C MET A 38 8.30 5.89 -7.64
N GLN A 39 8.77 6.97 -7.03
CA GLN A 39 8.19 8.29 -7.18
C GLN A 39 8.23 8.73 -8.66
N GLU A 40 9.37 8.55 -9.33
CA GLU A 40 9.51 8.82 -10.77
C GLU A 40 8.57 7.95 -11.61
N CYS A 41 8.45 6.66 -11.29
CA CYS A 41 7.53 5.75 -11.99
C CYS A 41 6.07 6.21 -11.85
N MET A 42 5.65 6.58 -10.63
CA MET A 42 4.30 7.05 -10.33
C MET A 42 4.00 8.41 -10.97
N GLN A 43 5.01 9.30 -11.09
CA GLN A 43 4.87 10.57 -11.80
C GLN A 43 4.57 10.39 -13.30
N GLY A 44 4.96 9.25 -13.89
CA GLY A 44 4.63 8.88 -15.27
C GLY A 44 3.19 8.38 -15.47
N ILE A 45 2.38 8.33 -14.40
CA ILE A 45 0.99 7.88 -14.44
C ILE A 45 0.07 9.10 -14.45
N ASP A 46 -0.85 9.12 -15.41
CA ASP A 46 -1.87 10.16 -15.50
C ASP A 46 -2.82 10.08 -14.29
N GLN A 47 -2.78 11.11 -13.45
CA GLN A 47 -3.66 11.24 -12.28
C GLN A 47 -5.14 11.23 -12.67
N ALA A 48 -5.52 11.81 -13.81
CA ALA A 48 -6.91 11.81 -14.26
C ALA A 48 -7.40 10.40 -14.61
N ALA A 49 -6.48 9.48 -14.94
CA ALA A 49 -6.79 8.08 -15.18
C ALA A 49 -6.94 7.26 -13.88
N ILE A 50 -6.49 7.78 -12.74
CA ILE A 50 -6.58 7.12 -11.43
C ILE A 50 -7.97 7.32 -10.80
N GLU A 51 -8.53 8.53 -10.87
CA GLU A 51 -9.85 8.85 -10.32
C GLU A 51 -10.97 7.86 -10.70
N PRO A 52 -11.16 7.48 -11.98
CA PRO A 52 -12.20 6.52 -12.34
C PRO A 52 -11.94 5.11 -11.79
N ILE A 53 -10.65 4.73 -11.61
CA ILE A 53 -10.28 3.44 -11.02
C ILE A 53 -10.66 3.42 -9.54
N GLU A 54 -10.39 4.51 -8.82
CA GLU A 54 -10.79 4.62 -7.42
C GLU A 54 -12.31 4.61 -7.25
N ALA A 55 -13.04 5.39 -8.07
CA ALA A 55 -14.49 5.43 -8.02
C ALA A 55 -15.09 4.04 -8.24
N LYS A 56 -14.59 3.32 -9.25
CA LYS A 56 -15.02 1.95 -9.55
C LYS A 56 -14.64 0.97 -8.44
N SER A 57 -13.49 1.15 -7.79
CA SER A 57 -13.06 0.32 -6.66
C SER A 57 -13.96 0.51 -5.44
N ARG A 58 -14.36 1.75 -5.14
CA ARG A 58 -15.33 2.07 -4.07
C ARG A 58 -16.70 1.47 -4.35
N GLU A 59 -17.18 1.58 -5.58
CA GLU A 59 -18.46 0.98 -5.99
C GLU A 59 -18.42 -0.55 -5.87
N PHE A 60 -17.34 -1.17 -6.31
CA PHE A 60 -17.10 -2.61 -6.16
C PHE A 60 -17.16 -3.05 -4.69
N GLU A 61 -16.44 -2.35 -3.80
CA GLU A 61 -16.41 -2.67 -2.36
C GLU A 61 -17.81 -2.59 -1.74
N GLN A 62 -18.58 -1.54 -2.05
CA GLN A 62 -19.95 -1.39 -1.57
C GLN A 62 -20.86 -2.53 -2.06
N LYS A 63 -20.76 -2.91 -3.33
CA LYS A 63 -21.55 -3.99 -3.92
C LYS A 63 -21.21 -5.35 -3.32
N VAL A 64 -19.92 -5.66 -3.18
CA VAL A 64 -19.46 -6.90 -2.54
C VAL A 64 -19.96 -6.96 -1.09
N LYS A 65 -19.77 -5.89 -0.32
CA LYS A 65 -20.26 -5.82 1.06
C LYS A 65 -21.77 -6.09 1.14
N ALA A 66 -22.56 -5.44 0.30
CA ALA A 66 -24.01 -5.63 0.26
C ALA A 66 -24.40 -7.08 -0.07
N LEU A 67 -23.73 -7.70 -1.05
CA LEU A 67 -23.96 -9.10 -1.43
C LEU A 67 -23.59 -10.06 -0.29
N CYS A 68 -22.45 -9.84 0.36
CA CYS A 68 -22.00 -10.66 1.48
C CYS A 68 -22.94 -10.58 2.69
N LEU A 69 -23.36 -9.37 3.08
CA LEU A 69 -24.33 -9.16 4.15
C LEU A 69 -25.71 -9.75 3.84
N ALA A 70 -26.08 -9.84 2.56
CA ALA A 70 -27.31 -10.49 2.11
C ALA A 70 -27.19 -12.02 1.98
N GLY A 71 -26.05 -12.63 2.34
CA GLY A 71 -25.80 -14.06 2.21
C GLY A 71 -25.56 -14.53 0.77
N LYS A 72 -25.47 -13.62 -0.20
CA LYS A 72 -25.27 -13.90 -1.63
C LYS A 72 -23.79 -14.12 -1.96
N ARG A 73 -23.20 -15.15 -1.33
CA ARG A 73 -21.76 -15.44 -1.38
C ARG A 73 -21.27 -15.66 -2.82
N ASP A 74 -21.89 -16.57 -3.56
CA ASP A 74 -21.47 -16.88 -4.93
C ASP A 74 -21.57 -15.68 -5.89
N GLU A 75 -22.60 -14.83 -5.72
CA GLU A 75 -22.74 -13.59 -6.49
C GLU A 75 -21.60 -12.62 -6.18
N ALA A 76 -21.23 -12.47 -4.90
CA ALA A 76 -20.10 -11.64 -4.49
C ALA A 76 -18.77 -12.14 -5.06
N GLN A 77 -18.52 -13.45 -5.01
CA GLN A 77 -17.30 -14.05 -5.56
C GLN A 77 -17.22 -13.89 -7.08
N LYS A 78 -18.34 -14.08 -7.78
CA LYS A 78 -18.40 -13.88 -9.23
C LYS A 78 -18.10 -12.42 -9.60
N LEU A 79 -18.67 -11.47 -8.86
CA LEU A 79 -18.40 -10.04 -9.02
C LEU A 79 -16.91 -9.74 -8.77
N ALA A 80 -16.31 -10.31 -7.73
CA ALA A 80 -14.88 -10.17 -7.41
C ALA A 80 -13.97 -10.66 -8.54
N ILE A 81 -14.24 -11.84 -9.08
CA ILE A 81 -13.47 -12.42 -10.18
C ILE A 81 -13.59 -11.54 -11.42
N GLN A 82 -14.79 -11.05 -11.74
CA GLN A 82 -15.00 -10.14 -12.86
C GLN A 82 -14.22 -8.84 -12.67
N PHE A 83 -14.37 -8.18 -11.51
CA PHE A 83 -13.66 -6.95 -11.21
C PHE A 83 -12.14 -7.13 -11.27
N GLY A 84 -11.62 -8.22 -10.71
CA GLY A 84 -10.20 -8.56 -10.78
C GLY A 84 -9.68 -8.70 -12.22
N ARG A 85 -10.45 -9.33 -13.11
CA ARG A 85 -10.10 -9.42 -14.55
C ARG A 85 -10.10 -8.06 -15.23
N GLU A 86 -11.09 -7.23 -14.93
CA GLU A 86 -11.18 -5.88 -15.49
C GLU A 86 -10.02 -5.00 -15.03
N MET A 87 -9.64 -5.07 -13.74
CA MET A 87 -8.48 -4.35 -13.20
C MET A 87 -7.17 -4.88 -13.81
N ALA A 88 -7.01 -6.19 -13.95
CA ALA A 88 -5.84 -6.78 -14.59
C ALA A 88 -5.69 -6.40 -16.07
N ALA A 89 -6.80 -6.10 -16.76
CA ALA A 89 -6.79 -5.63 -18.14
C ALA A 89 -6.52 -4.13 -18.28
N ASN A 90 -6.68 -3.34 -17.21
CA ASN A 90 -6.53 -1.88 -17.25
C ASN A 90 -5.05 -1.45 -17.31
N GLU A 91 -4.69 -0.63 -18.29
CA GLU A 91 -3.30 -0.20 -18.52
C GLU A 91 -2.72 0.68 -17.39
N THR A 92 -3.52 1.55 -16.80
CA THR A 92 -3.11 2.36 -15.64
C THR A 92 -2.83 1.47 -14.43
N VAL A 93 -3.69 0.48 -14.17
CA VAL A 93 -3.46 -0.52 -13.10
C VAL A 93 -2.19 -1.33 -13.35
N LYS A 94 -1.93 -1.77 -14.60
CA LYS A 94 -0.68 -2.47 -14.95
C LYS A 94 0.55 -1.62 -14.68
N LYS A 95 0.52 -0.32 -15.01
CA LYS A 95 1.63 0.61 -14.72
C LYS A 95 1.84 0.77 -13.21
N ILE A 96 0.77 0.95 -12.44
CA ILE A 96 0.85 1.00 -10.97
C ILE A 96 1.47 -0.29 -10.41
N GLN A 97 1.06 -1.46 -10.91
CA GLN A 97 1.64 -2.76 -10.54
C GLN A 97 3.11 -2.90 -10.94
N GLN A 98 3.52 -2.30 -12.06
CA GLN A 98 4.93 -2.27 -12.47
C GLN A 98 5.75 -1.38 -11.54
N CYS A 99 5.23 -0.20 -11.17
CA CYS A 99 5.89 0.67 -10.20
C CYS A 99 6.05 -0.05 -8.85
N SER A 100 5.01 -0.73 -8.36
CA SER A 100 5.06 -1.43 -7.07
C SER A 100 6.10 -2.56 -7.01
N LYS A 101 6.48 -3.15 -8.15
CA LYS A 101 7.55 -4.17 -8.23
C LYS A 101 8.91 -3.64 -7.82
N ILE A 102 9.16 -2.34 -7.93
CA ILE A 102 10.42 -1.69 -7.50
C ILE A 102 10.68 -1.95 -6.00
N MET A 103 9.62 -2.15 -5.21
CA MET A 103 9.69 -2.42 -3.78
C MET A 103 9.57 -3.89 -3.37
N GLN A 104 9.38 -4.83 -4.30
CA GLN A 104 9.16 -6.26 -3.98
C GLN A 104 10.33 -6.94 -3.26
N GLY A 105 11.55 -6.38 -3.34
CA GLY A 105 12.72 -6.85 -2.60
C GLY A 105 12.88 -6.25 -1.19
N MET A 106 12.02 -5.30 -0.81
CA MET A 106 12.16 -4.51 0.43
C MET A 106 10.93 -4.53 1.32
N MET A 107 9.75 -4.77 0.76
CA MET A 107 8.58 -5.06 1.57
C MET A 107 8.74 -6.48 2.14
N PRO A 108 8.38 -6.72 3.43
CA PRO A 108 8.14 -8.10 3.86
C PRO A 108 7.21 -8.71 2.83
N ARG A 109 7.50 -9.95 2.39
CA ARG A 109 6.66 -10.62 1.39
C ARG A 109 5.22 -10.49 1.85
N MET A 110 4.48 -9.54 1.26
CA MET A 110 3.04 -9.50 1.37
C MET A 110 2.68 -10.87 0.82
N ASN A 111 2.19 -11.75 1.67
CA ASN A 111 1.85 -13.11 1.28
C ASN A 111 0.64 -12.98 0.38
N VAL A 112 0.87 -12.61 -0.88
CA VAL A 112 -0.13 -12.58 -1.92
C VAL A 112 -0.56 -14.03 -2.03
N PRO A 113 -1.79 -14.37 -1.64
CA PRO A 113 -2.19 -15.76 -1.59
C PRO A 113 -2.01 -16.36 -2.99
N SER A 114 -1.42 -17.56 -3.05
CA SER A 114 -1.31 -18.33 -4.28
C SER A 114 -2.68 -18.56 -4.89
N PRO A 115 -2.78 -18.89 -6.19
CA PRO A 115 -4.05 -19.24 -6.81
C PRO A 115 -4.79 -20.38 -6.09
N GLN A 116 -4.07 -21.25 -5.37
CA GLN A 116 -4.63 -22.29 -4.52
C GLN A 116 -5.20 -21.72 -3.22
N GLU A 117 -4.44 -20.89 -2.49
CA GLU A 117 -4.93 -20.21 -1.29
C GLU A 117 -6.14 -19.30 -1.61
N LEU A 118 -6.14 -18.62 -2.76
CA LEU A 118 -7.29 -17.83 -3.22
C LEU A 118 -8.55 -18.66 -3.54
N LYS A 119 -8.42 -19.97 -3.78
CA LYS A 119 -9.58 -20.87 -3.94
C LYS A 119 -10.14 -21.32 -2.59
N GLU A 120 -9.31 -21.34 -1.57
CA GLU A 120 -9.68 -21.69 -0.20
C GLU A 120 -10.30 -20.51 0.55
N HIS A 121 -10.13 -19.29 0.03
CA HIS A 121 -10.71 -18.07 0.58
C HIS A 121 -11.85 -17.53 -0.30
N HIS A 122 -12.95 -17.18 0.35
CA HIS A 122 -14.11 -16.55 -0.28
C HIS A 122 -14.11 -15.05 0.04
N ILE A 123 -14.51 -14.19 -0.90
CA ILE A 123 -14.44 -12.73 -0.69
C ILE A 123 -15.27 -12.26 0.53
N CYS A 124 -16.35 -12.98 0.84
CA CYS A 124 -17.19 -12.71 2.01
C CYS A 124 -16.62 -13.15 3.35
N ASP A 125 -15.46 -13.81 3.42
CA ASP A 125 -14.88 -14.27 4.70
C ASP A 125 -14.36 -13.12 5.57
N ASN A 126 -14.27 -11.91 5.00
CA ASN A 126 -13.81 -10.69 5.67
C ASN A 126 -14.94 -9.68 5.96
N TYR A 127 -16.21 -10.08 5.84
CA TYR A 127 -17.39 -9.20 6.00
C TYR A 127 -18.37 -9.70 7.06
#